data_AF-A0A661ZPQ9-F1
#
_entry.id   AF-A0A661ZPQ9-F1
#
_cell.length_a   1.000
_cell.length_b   1.000
_cell.length_c   1.000
_cell.angle_alpha   90.00
_cell.angle_beta   90.00
_cell.angle_gamma   90.00
#
_symmetry.space_group_name_H-M   'P 1'
#
loop_
_entity.id
_entity.type
_entity.pdbx_description
1 polymer ?
#
loop_
_entity_poly.entity_id
_entity_poly.type
_entity_poly.pdbx_seq_one_letter_code
_entity_poly.pdbx_strand_id
1 'polypeptide(L)'
;LENMEIGDIFIKGGFPGHGIIVVDMCFNKETGEKLFLLAQSYMPAQEIQILQNPNNKQISPWYNLNFERRLYTPEWTFKKTDLKRFE
;
A
#
# COMPACT_ATOMS: atom_id res chain seq x y z
N LEU A 1 2.97 -6.34 -9.94
CA LEU A 1 2.83 -4.90 -9.60
C LEU A 1 2.40 -4.08 -10.81
N GLU A 2 2.84 -4.38 -12.03
CA GLU A 2 2.41 -3.62 -13.23
C GLU A 2 0.89 -3.55 -13.41
N ASN A 3 0.18 -4.59 -12.93
CA ASN A 3 -1.28 -4.70 -12.92
C ASN A 3 -1.92 -4.37 -11.56
N MET A 4 -1.22 -3.66 -10.66
CA MET A 4 -1.84 -3.22 -9.40
C MET A 4 -3.01 -2.29 -9.72
N GLU A 5 -4.11 -2.45 -8.99
CA GLU A 5 -5.32 -1.65 -9.11
C GLU A 5 -5.83 -1.19 -7.75
N ILE A 6 -6.67 -0.15 -7.78
CA ILE A 6 -7.43 0.29 -6.61
C ILE A 6 -8.32 -0.88 -6.16
N GLY A 7 -8.33 -1.15 -4.85
CA GLY A 7 -9.00 -2.30 -4.26
C GLY A 7 -8.09 -3.50 -3.98
N ASP A 8 -6.89 -3.56 -4.57
CA ASP A 8 -5.91 -4.59 -4.21
C ASP A 8 -5.49 -4.46 -2.73
N ILE A 9 -5.22 -5.59 -2.10
CA ILE A 9 -4.93 -5.68 -0.67
C ILE A 9 -3.56 -6.31 -0.46
N PHE A 10 -2.69 -5.66 0.31
CA PHE A 10 -1.51 -6.31 0.85
C PHE A 10 -1.89 -7.08 2.12
N ILE A 11 -1.68 -8.40 2.12
CA ILE A 11 -2.11 -9.29 3.20
C ILE A 11 -0.92 -10.07 3.73
N LYS A 12 -0.73 -9.96 5.05
CA LYS A 12 0.19 -10.81 5.81
C LYS A 12 -0.64 -11.75 6.68
N GLY A 13 -0.66 -13.03 6.29
CA GLY A 13 -1.32 -14.08 7.06
C GLY A 13 -0.61 -14.34 8.40
N GLY A 14 -1.34 -14.84 9.38
CA GLY A 14 -0.85 -15.15 10.73
C GLY A 14 -1.89 -14.85 11.82
N PHE A 15 -1.52 -15.09 13.08
CA PHE A 15 -2.27 -14.65 14.26
C PHE A 15 -1.32 -13.94 15.24
N PRO A 16 -1.30 -12.59 15.25
CA PRO A 16 -2.10 -11.67 14.44
C PRO A 16 -1.60 -11.56 12.98
N GLY A 17 -2.53 -11.47 12.04
CA GLY A 17 -2.29 -11.07 10.65
C GLY A 17 -2.71 -9.61 10.41
N HIS A 18 -2.40 -9.06 9.24
CA HIS A 18 -2.80 -7.70 8.90
C HIS A 18 -3.03 -7.52 7.39
N GLY A 19 -3.96 -6.62 7.06
CA GLY A 19 -4.34 -6.28 5.70
C GLY A 19 -4.43 -4.77 5.52
N ILE A 20 -3.88 -4.27 4.42
CA ILE A 20 -3.98 -2.86 4.02
C ILE A 20 -4.42 -2.77 2.55
N ILE A 21 -5.22 -1.78 2.20
CA ILE A 21 -5.87 -1.67 0.90
C ILE A 21 -5.32 -0.49 0.09
N VAL A 22 -5.16 -0.69 -1.22
CA VAL A 22 -4.87 0.37 -2.18
C VAL A 22 -6.16 1.14 -2.44
N VAL A 23 -6.19 2.42 -2.07
CA VAL A 23 -7.40 3.26 -2.18
C VAL A 23 -7.37 4.23 -3.35
N ASP A 24 -6.18 4.55 -3.87
CA ASP A 24 -6.02 5.43 -5.02
C ASP A 24 -4.68 5.19 -5.72
N MET A 25 -4.59 5.57 -6.99
CA MET A 25 -3.38 5.48 -7.82
C MET A 25 -3.28 6.68 -8.76
N CYS A 26 -2.07 7.21 -8.94
CA CYS A 26 -1.82 8.29 -9.88
C CYS A 26 -0.59 8.00 -10.76
N PHE A 27 -0.53 8.65 -11.92
CA PHE A 27 0.48 8.43 -12.95
C PHE A 27 1.02 9.76 -13.47
N ASN A 28 2.34 9.91 -13.44
CA ASN A 28 3.02 11.01 -14.09
C ASN A 28 3.21 10.68 -15.58
N LYS A 29 2.57 11.45 -16.45
CA LYS A 29 2.59 11.23 -17.91
C LYS A 29 3.95 11.49 -18.55
N GLU A 30 4.79 12.34 -17.94
CA GLU A 30 6.09 12.71 -18.48
C GLU A 30 7.17 11.72 -18.07
N THR A 31 7.17 11.31 -16.79
CA THR A 31 8.21 10.41 -16.25
C THR A 31 7.82 8.94 -16.31
N GLY A 32 6.54 8.63 -16.47
CA GLY A 32 6.01 7.28 -16.39
C GLY A 32 5.87 6.74 -14.97
N GLU A 33 6.15 7.55 -13.94
CA GLU A 33 6.08 7.12 -12.56
C GLU A 33 4.63 6.86 -12.11
N LYS A 34 4.44 5.74 -11.41
CA LYS A 34 3.16 5.38 -10.80
C LYS A 34 3.29 5.47 -9.29
N LEU A 35 2.35 6.19 -8.66
CA LEU A 35 2.23 6.24 -7.22
C LEU A 35 0.89 5.64 -6.78
N PHE A 36 0.82 5.19 -5.53
CA PHE A 36 -0.39 4.63 -4.94
C PHE A 36 -0.57 5.07 -3.49
N LEU A 37 -1.82 5.07 -3.04
CA LEU A 37 -2.23 5.43 -1.69
C LEU A 37 -2.75 4.21 -0.94
N LEU A 38 -2.41 4.12 0.35
CA LEU A 38 -2.77 3.00 1.20
C LEU A 38 -3.67 3.47 2.34
N ALA A 39 -4.63 2.62 2.70
CA ALA A 39 -5.43 2.78 3.90
C ALA A 39 -5.40 1.50 4.75
N GLN A 40 -5.55 1.66 6.06
CA GLN A 40 -5.70 0.55 6.99
C GLN A 40 -6.77 0.83 8.04
N SER A 41 -7.18 -0.23 8.73
CA SER A 41 -7.95 -0.20 9.98
C SER A 41 -7.49 -1.35 10.87
N TYR A 42 -8.00 -1.42 12.09
CA TYR A 42 -7.69 -2.49 13.05
C TYR A 42 -8.90 -3.36 13.33
N MET A 43 -8.72 -4.42 14.11
CA MET A 43 -9.83 -5.18 14.66
C MET A 43 -9.89 -4.96 16.18
N PRO A 44 -11.03 -4.55 16.75
CA PRO A 44 -12.25 -4.13 16.05
C PRO A 44 -12.03 -2.87 15.20
N ALA A 45 -12.70 -2.78 14.04
CA ALA A 45 -12.56 -1.62 13.16
C ALA A 45 -13.14 -0.39 13.85
N GLN A 46 -12.29 0.60 14.13
CA GLN A 46 -12.67 1.85 14.79
C GLN A 46 -12.65 2.98 13.77
N GLU A 47 -11.54 3.14 13.07
CA GLU A 47 -11.29 4.22 12.12
C GLU A 47 -10.48 3.70 10.94
N ILE A 48 -10.66 4.32 9.77
CA ILE A 48 -9.86 4.08 8.57
C ILE A 48 -8.87 5.24 8.44
N GLN A 49 -7.58 4.94 8.36
CA GLN A 49 -6.54 5.96 8.20
C GLN A 49 -5.75 5.77 6.91
N ILE A 50 -5.40 6.88 6.28
CA ILE A 50 -4.40 6.91 5.20
C ILE A 50 -3.01 6.75 5.80
N LEU A 51 -2.21 5.88 5.21
CA LEU A 51 -0.88 5.55 5.72
C LEU A 51 0.18 6.52 5.21
N GLN A 52 0.85 7.21 6.13
CA GLN A 52 2.01 8.03 5.81
C GLN A 52 3.16 7.17 5.27
N ASN A 53 3.81 7.62 4.20
CA ASN A 53 5.00 6.96 3.66
C ASN A 53 6.24 7.30 4.52
N PRO A 54 6.81 6.34 5.26
CA PRO A 54 7.96 6.62 6.12
C PRO A 54 9.26 6.80 5.33
N ASN A 55 9.33 6.32 4.08
CA ASN A 55 10.55 6.32 3.29
C ASN A 55 10.77 7.63 2.52
N ASN A 56 9.71 8.37 2.22
CA ASN A 56 9.82 9.61 1.45
C ASN A 56 8.80 10.66 1.90
N LYS A 57 9.29 11.63 2.69
CA LYS A 57 8.47 12.73 3.21
C LYS A 57 7.96 13.69 2.14
N GLN A 58 8.63 13.78 0.98
CA GLN A 58 8.25 14.75 -0.07
C GLN A 58 6.98 14.32 -0.80
N ILE A 59 6.78 13.01 -0.98
CA ILE A 59 5.60 12.46 -1.67
C ILE A 59 4.58 11.88 -0.69
N SER A 60 4.90 11.77 0.60
CA SER A 60 3.99 11.24 1.61
C SER A 60 2.65 12.00 1.57
N PRO A 61 1.50 11.29 1.58
CA PRO A 61 1.31 9.87 1.91
C PRO A 61 1.48 8.87 0.74
N TRP A 62 1.87 9.32 -0.44
CA TRP A 62 1.99 8.46 -1.62
C TRP A 62 3.21 7.54 -1.57
N TYR A 63 3.06 6.35 -2.16
CA TYR A 63 4.11 5.34 -2.31
C TYR A 63 4.44 5.14 -3.78
N ASN A 64 5.71 4.94 -4.11
CA ASN A 64 6.12 4.65 -5.48
C ASN A 64 5.90 3.16 -5.79
N LEU A 65 5.20 2.85 -6.89
CA LEU A 65 4.92 1.49 -7.32
C LEU A 65 6.20 0.67 -7.59
N ASN A 66 7.29 1.34 -7.96
CA ASN A 66 8.60 0.74 -8.20
C ASN A 66 9.46 0.59 -6.94
N PHE A 67 8.85 0.47 -5.75
CA PHE A 67 9.59 0.13 -4.53
C PHE A 67 10.39 -1.18 -4.69
N GLU A 68 11.54 -1.29 -4.05
CA GLU A 68 12.51 -2.37 -4.31
C GLU A 68 11.99 -3.77 -3.91
N ARG A 69 12.30 -4.22 -2.69
CA ARG A 69 11.96 -5.57 -2.18
C ARG A 69 10.83 -5.55 -1.16
N ARG A 70 10.70 -4.45 -0.43
CA ARG A 70 9.78 -4.32 0.70
C ARG A 70 9.02 -3.00 0.61
N LEU A 71 7.74 -3.06 0.92
CA LEU A 71 6.89 -1.91 1.16
C LEU A 71 6.88 -1.67 2.67
N TYR A 72 7.53 -0.60 3.10
CA TYR A 72 7.49 -0.16 4.50
C TYR A 72 6.33 0.80 4.67
N THR A 73 5.41 0.46 5.57
CA THR A 73 4.36 1.34 6.08
C THR A 73 4.69 1.70 7.53
N PRO A 74 3.95 2.60 8.19
CA PRO A 74 4.24 3.00 9.57
C PRO A 74 4.40 1.82 10.55
N GLU A 75 3.63 0.75 10.37
CA GLU A 75 3.60 -0.38 11.31
C GLU A 75 3.96 -1.73 10.68
N TRP A 76 3.62 -1.92 9.40
CA TRP A 76 3.78 -3.21 8.75
C TRP A 76 4.73 -3.13 7.57
N THR A 77 5.49 -4.21 7.38
CA THR A 77 6.34 -4.38 6.21
C THR A 77 5.80 -5.54 5.38
N PHE A 78 5.54 -5.26 4.10
CA PHE A 78 5.01 -6.19 3.11
C PHE A 78 6.03 -6.48 2.01
N LYS A 79 5.93 -7.66 1.42
CA LYS A 79 6.60 -8.03 0.17
C LYS A 79 5.65 -7.79 -1.00
N LYS A 80 6.21 -7.70 -2.22
CA LYS A 80 5.39 -7.65 -3.45
C LYS A 80 4.44 -8.84 -3.60
N THR A 81 4.84 -10.00 -3.09
CA THR A 81 4.06 -11.26 -3.10
C THR A 81 2.87 -11.25 -2.14
N ASP A 82 2.82 -10.29 -1.23
CA ASP A 82 1.74 -10.16 -0.25
C ASP A 82 0.53 -9.43 -0.85
N LEU A 83 0.66 -8.85 -2.05
CA LEU A 83 -0.46 -8.25 -2.78
C LEU A 83 -1.42 -9.34 -3.28
N LYS A 84 -2.71 -9.14 -3.00
CA LYS A 84 -3.82 -10.01 -3.39
C LYS A 84 -4.94 -9.18 -3.99
N ARG A 85 -5.62 -9.79 -4.96
CA ARG A 85 -6.90 -9.34 -5.50
C ARG A 85 -7.92 -10.43 -5.20
N PHE A 86 -9.13 -10.03 -4.85
CA PHE A 86 -10.26 -10.92 -4.68
C PHE A 86 -11.23 -10.67 -5.84
N GLU A 87 -11.74 -11.74 -6.44
CA GLU A 87 -12.78 -11.73 -7.47
C GLU A 87 -14.14 -12.08 -6.85
#